data_AF-A0A9D6CHR9-F1
#
_entry.id   AF-A0A9D6CHR9-F1
#
_cell.length_a   1.000
_cell.length_b   1.000
_cell.length_c   1.000
_cell.angle_alpha   90.00
_cell.angle_beta   90.00
_cell.angle_gamma   90.00
#
_symmetry.space_group_name_H-M   'P 1'
#
loop_
_entity.id
_entity.type
_entity.pdbx_description
1 polymer ?
#
loop_
_entity_poly.entity_id
_entity_poly.type
_entity_poly.pdbx_seq_one_letter_code
_entity_poly.pdbx_strand_id
1 'polypeptide(L)'
;MQDPLITIGRILMLVFPPFMILVPLVTALLAPQRATEESARARQRGLHLALVAGTMFSLAVWGTFVLLTPRFASAQWAAMWSWPLFFPLWFGLAWPLIRAKSPHWEGAMYGAEAASGAVRTASLVNRERLSPVTRWMWAVALLASVAGVAAIAARGLMPFPLESVGSGDEAAATAQRTQWWIFLGLSLMGPLGLLWLPRVLRAMLREPEPMDAAGSRDLAELYAAQRRRRVLGMFWLNGVAGPLVLGGIFALVTWFPNSGAIWGIIGGVGGTALGITGAVFGFMMTAERAKIAEARARLERSSSASAG
;
A
#
# COMPACT_ATOMS: atom_id res chain seq x y z
N MET A 1 0.23 21.95 -33.39
CA MET A 1 0.64 22.12 -31.98
C MET A 1 0.75 20.74 -31.37
N GLN A 2 1.88 20.38 -30.75
CA GLN A 2 1.97 19.12 -29.99
C GLN A 2 1.04 19.21 -28.78
N ASP A 3 0.25 18.17 -28.56
CA ASP A 3 -0.67 18.10 -27.43
C ASP A 3 0.14 18.17 -26.11
N PRO A 4 -0.07 19.20 -25.27
CA PRO A 4 0.68 19.39 -24.03
C PRO A 4 0.55 18.19 -23.08
N LEU A 5 -0.52 17.41 -23.18
CA LEU A 5 -0.72 16.20 -22.38
C LEU A 5 0.27 15.09 -22.73
N ILE A 6 0.64 14.97 -24.01
CA ILE A 6 1.64 13.98 -24.47
C ILE A 6 3.01 14.33 -23.91
N THR A 7 3.37 15.61 -23.90
CA THR A 7 4.64 16.09 -23.35
C THR A 7 4.72 15.87 -21.84
N ILE A 8 3.66 16.20 -21.10
CA ILE A 8 3.57 15.95 -19.65
C ILE A 8 3.67 14.46 -19.35
N GLY A 9 2.94 13.62 -20.10
CA GLY A 9 2.98 12.16 -19.92
C GLY A 9 4.39 11.60 -20.11
N ARG A 10 5.12 12.07 -21.12
CA ARG A 10 6.52 11.66 -21.37
C ARG A 10 7.46 12.09 -20.25
N ILE A 11 7.33 13.32 -19.74
CA ILE A 11 8.14 13.79 -18.61
C ILE A 11 7.85 12.95 -17.37
N LEU A 12 6.57 12.71 -17.08
CA LEU A 12 6.15 11.93 -15.91
C LEU A 12 6.65 10.48 -16.01
N MET A 13 6.61 9.88 -17.19
CA MET A 13 7.17 8.54 -17.45
C MET A 13 8.69 8.48 -17.32
N LEU A 14 9.41 9.57 -17.57
CA LEU A 14 10.86 9.61 -17.45
C LEU A 14 11.30 9.85 -16.00
N VAL A 15 10.52 10.57 -15.22
CA VAL A 15 10.81 10.91 -13.81
C VAL A 15 10.30 9.85 -12.84
N PHE A 16 9.17 9.20 -13.14
CA PHE A 16 8.52 8.29 -12.20
C PHE A 16 9.35 7.05 -11.84
N PRO A 17 9.91 6.27 -12.79
CA PRO A 17 10.73 5.10 -12.44
C PRO A 17 11.98 5.43 -11.61
N PRO A 18 12.84 6.41 -11.95
CA PRO A 18 14.00 6.71 -11.12
C PRO A 18 13.59 7.26 -9.75
N PHE A 19 12.51 8.03 -9.67
CA PHE A 19 11.95 8.44 -8.39
C PHE A 19 11.57 7.24 -7.52
N MET A 20 10.79 6.29 -8.07
CA MET A 20 10.41 5.08 -7.36
C MET A 20 11.62 4.24 -6.93
N ILE A 21 12.65 4.12 -7.77
CA ILE A 21 13.89 3.40 -7.44
C ILE A 21 14.65 4.09 -6.28
N LEU A 22 14.60 5.43 -6.19
CA LEU A 22 15.27 6.20 -5.13
C LEU A 22 14.52 6.20 -3.79
N VAL A 23 13.18 6.10 -3.80
CA VAL A 23 12.35 6.16 -2.59
C VAL A 23 12.80 5.21 -1.46
N PRO A 24 13.12 3.92 -1.70
CA PRO A 24 13.62 3.02 -0.66
C PRO A 24 14.88 3.54 0.03
N LEU A 25 15.84 4.04 -0.75
CA LEU A 25 17.11 4.59 -0.23
C LEU A 25 16.86 5.86 0.59
N VAL A 26 16.09 6.81 0.05
CA VAL A 26 15.75 8.06 0.75
C VAL A 26 15.02 7.77 2.06
N THR A 27 14.04 6.86 2.04
CA THR A 27 13.29 6.49 3.25
C THR A 27 14.20 5.85 4.29
N ALA A 28 15.09 4.94 3.87
CA ALA A 28 16.03 4.31 4.77
C ALA A 28 17.07 5.29 5.34
N LEU A 29 17.47 6.31 4.58
CA LEU A 29 18.37 7.37 5.04
C LEU A 29 17.69 8.27 6.08
N LEU A 30 16.44 8.67 5.84
CA LEU A 30 15.66 9.50 6.75
C LEU A 30 15.23 8.77 8.03
N ALA A 31 15.20 7.43 8.01
CA ALA A 31 14.89 6.65 9.20
C ALA A 31 15.95 6.89 10.31
N PRO A 32 15.53 7.31 11.52
CA PRO A 32 16.43 7.64 12.61
C PRO A 32 17.20 6.41 13.09
N GLN A 33 18.50 6.56 13.32
CA GLN A 33 19.37 5.49 13.81
C GLN A 33 19.34 5.45 15.33
N ARG A 34 18.70 4.42 15.90
CA ARG A 34 18.52 4.28 17.37
C ARG A 34 19.24 3.06 17.97
N ALA A 35 20.02 2.33 17.17
CA ALA A 35 20.77 1.18 17.66
C ALA A 35 22.03 1.62 18.42
N THR A 36 22.19 1.12 19.64
CA THR A 36 23.32 1.41 20.52
C THR A 36 24.44 0.35 20.41
N GLU A 37 24.08 -0.89 20.12
CA GLU A 37 25.02 -2.03 20.01
C GLU A 37 25.92 -1.95 18.76
N GLU A 38 27.16 -2.42 18.89
CA GLU A 38 28.17 -2.37 17.82
C GLU A 38 27.93 -3.43 16.73
N SER A 39 27.51 -4.63 17.11
CA SER A 39 27.09 -5.70 16.20
C SER A 39 25.92 -5.26 15.30
N ALA A 40 24.94 -4.56 15.87
CA ALA A 40 23.81 -3.99 15.15
C ALA A 40 24.27 -2.90 14.16
N ARG A 41 25.22 -2.06 14.55
CA ARG A 41 25.81 -1.04 13.67
C ARG A 41 26.56 -1.66 12.48
N ALA A 42 27.31 -2.74 12.68
CA ALA A 42 28.00 -3.46 11.59
C ALA A 42 27.00 -4.05 10.58
N ARG A 43 25.94 -4.72 11.07
CA ARG A 43 24.87 -5.25 10.22
C ARG A 43 24.14 -4.15 9.45
N GLN A 44 23.84 -3.02 10.10
CA GLN A 44 23.23 -1.85 9.45
C GLN A 44 24.10 -1.31 8.32
N ARG A 45 25.42 -1.20 8.50
CA ARG A 45 26.35 -0.76 7.46
C ARG A 45 26.31 -1.69 6.25
N GLY A 46 26.34 -3.01 6.47
CA GLY A 46 26.24 -4.00 5.39
C GLY A 46 24.93 -3.86 4.59
N LEU A 47 23.80 -3.75 5.28
CA LEU A 47 22.49 -3.54 4.65
C LEU A 47 22.40 -2.19 3.91
N HIS A 48 23.02 -1.14 4.46
CA HIS A 48 23.06 0.17 3.83
C HIS A 48 23.87 0.16 2.54
N LEU A 49 25.07 -0.44 2.57
CA LEU A 49 25.90 -0.60 1.37
C LEU A 49 25.20 -1.45 0.31
N ALA A 50 24.54 -2.54 0.71
CA ALA A 50 23.75 -3.36 -0.20
C ALA A 50 22.59 -2.56 -0.83
N LEU A 51 21.89 -1.73 -0.04
CA LEU A 51 20.81 -0.88 -0.54
C LEU A 51 21.33 0.17 -1.54
N VAL A 52 22.44 0.83 -1.24
CA VAL A 52 23.07 1.80 -2.15
C VAL A 52 23.50 1.12 -3.44
N ALA A 53 24.20 -0.02 -3.35
CA ALA A 53 24.64 -0.78 -4.51
C ALA A 53 23.45 -1.27 -5.37
N GLY A 54 22.41 -1.81 -4.72
CA GLY A 54 21.19 -2.23 -5.39
C GLY A 54 20.48 -1.08 -6.10
N THR A 55 20.39 0.08 -5.44
CA THR A 55 19.77 1.29 -6.03
C THR A 55 20.55 1.77 -7.24
N MET A 56 21.89 1.86 -7.14
CA MET A 56 22.76 2.24 -8.25
C MET A 56 22.64 1.26 -9.42
N PHE A 57 22.60 -0.04 -9.14
CA PHE A 57 22.39 -1.07 -10.16
C PHE A 57 21.03 -0.91 -10.85
N SER A 58 19.94 -0.73 -10.10
CA SER A 58 18.60 -0.51 -10.65
C SER A 58 18.52 0.76 -11.50
N LEU A 59 19.17 1.86 -11.08
CA LEU A 59 19.27 3.09 -11.87
C LEU A 59 20.09 2.89 -13.14
N ALA A 60 21.18 2.11 -13.09
CA ALA A 60 21.98 1.79 -14.27
C ALA A 60 21.18 0.93 -15.28
N VAL A 61 20.39 -0.04 -14.81
CA VAL A 61 19.48 -0.83 -15.65
C VAL A 61 18.45 0.07 -16.32
N TRP A 62 17.76 0.92 -15.56
CA TRP A 62 16.81 1.89 -16.11
C TRP A 62 17.47 2.83 -17.12
N GLY A 63 18.62 3.42 -16.76
CA GLY A 63 19.37 4.35 -17.61
C GLY A 63 19.82 3.68 -18.91
N THR A 64 20.22 2.41 -18.86
CA THR A 64 20.56 1.62 -20.06
C THR A 64 19.35 1.51 -20.99
N PHE A 65 18.15 1.23 -20.47
CA PHE A 65 16.93 1.18 -21.28
C PHE A 65 16.57 2.56 -21.88
N VAL A 66 16.77 3.65 -21.13
CA VAL A 66 16.57 5.01 -21.66
C VAL A 66 17.55 5.29 -22.80
N LEU A 67 18.84 4.98 -22.64
CA LEU A 67 19.87 5.18 -23.67
C LEU A 67 19.64 4.32 -24.92
N LEU A 68 19.05 3.14 -24.78
CA LEU A 68 18.72 2.23 -25.88
C LEU A 68 17.41 2.58 -26.59
N THR A 69 16.59 3.47 -26.03
CA THR A 69 15.29 3.87 -26.59
C THR A 69 15.37 4.36 -28.05
N PRO A 70 16.37 5.14 -28.49
CA PRO A 70 16.48 5.57 -29.89
C PRO A 70 16.71 4.41 -30.88
N ARG A 71 17.24 3.28 -30.40
CA ARG A 71 17.57 2.11 -31.22
C ARG A 71 16.50 1.03 -31.15
N PHE A 72 15.83 0.89 -30.01
CA PHE A 72 14.86 -0.17 -29.77
C PHE A 72 13.60 0.39 -29.11
N ALA A 73 12.45 0.29 -29.80
CA ALA A 73 11.17 0.72 -29.24
C ALA A 73 10.78 -0.05 -27.97
N SER A 74 11.18 -1.33 -27.87
CA SER A 74 10.98 -2.15 -26.66
C SER A 74 11.77 -1.65 -25.44
N ALA A 75 12.90 -0.96 -25.65
CA ALA A 75 13.67 -0.38 -24.55
C ALA A 75 12.93 0.78 -23.88
N GLN A 76 12.14 1.56 -24.63
CA GLN A 76 11.27 2.58 -24.04
C GLN A 76 10.25 1.96 -23.09
N TRP A 77 9.63 0.86 -23.51
CA TRP A 77 8.66 0.13 -22.70
C TRP A 77 9.32 -0.46 -21.45
N ALA A 78 10.50 -1.07 -21.60
CA ALA A 78 11.27 -1.59 -20.46
C ALA A 78 11.70 -0.50 -19.47
N ALA A 79 12.10 0.68 -19.95
CA ALA A 79 12.42 1.83 -19.11
C ALA A 79 11.19 2.32 -18.32
N MET A 80 10.02 2.36 -18.96
CA MET A 80 8.77 2.76 -18.32
C MET A 80 8.32 1.75 -17.24
N TRP A 81 8.52 0.45 -17.51
CA TRP A 81 8.17 -0.64 -16.60
C TRP A 81 9.31 -1.07 -15.67
N SER A 82 10.33 -0.23 -15.48
CA SER A 82 11.41 -0.52 -14.53
C SER A 82 11.04 -0.19 -13.07
N TRP A 83 9.95 0.56 -12.84
CA TRP A 83 9.48 0.92 -11.50
C TRP A 83 9.28 -0.29 -10.54
N PRO A 84 8.93 -1.52 -10.96
CA PRO A 84 8.85 -2.67 -10.06
C PRO A 84 10.20 -3.09 -9.45
N LEU A 85 11.34 -2.58 -9.95
CA LEU A 85 12.63 -2.71 -9.27
C LEU A 85 12.60 -2.08 -7.86
N PHE A 86 11.63 -1.19 -7.59
CA PHE A 86 11.28 -0.74 -6.24
C PHE A 86 11.05 -1.90 -5.27
N PHE A 87 10.34 -2.97 -5.66
CA PHE A 87 9.94 -4.04 -4.74
C PHE A 87 11.12 -4.78 -4.09
N PRO A 88 12.10 -5.32 -4.83
CA PRO A 88 13.26 -5.97 -4.21
C PRO A 88 14.08 -4.98 -3.38
N LEU A 89 14.20 -3.71 -3.80
CA LEU A 89 14.89 -2.68 -3.01
C LEU A 89 14.16 -2.37 -1.71
N TRP A 90 12.83 -2.23 -1.77
CA TRP A 90 12.01 -1.91 -0.61
C TRP A 90 11.92 -3.08 0.36
N PHE A 91 11.44 -4.23 -0.09
CA PHE A 91 11.14 -5.36 0.78
C PHE A 91 12.40 -6.18 1.13
N GLY A 92 13.37 -6.26 0.22
CA GLY A 92 14.59 -7.04 0.42
C GLY A 92 15.70 -6.30 1.18
N LEU A 93 15.78 -4.97 1.06
CA LEU A 93 16.92 -4.20 1.58
C LEU A 93 16.49 -3.06 2.51
N ALA A 94 15.66 -2.13 2.03
CA ALA A 94 15.29 -0.93 2.79
C ALA A 94 14.47 -1.25 4.03
N TRP A 95 13.45 -2.11 3.93
CA TRP A 95 12.60 -2.49 5.05
C TRP A 95 13.38 -3.22 6.16
N PRO A 96 14.22 -4.24 5.88
CA PRO A 96 15.11 -4.83 6.87
C PRO A 96 16.05 -3.80 7.52
N LEU A 97 16.59 -2.86 6.75
CA LEU A 97 17.46 -1.81 7.27
C LEU A 97 16.70 -0.84 8.21
N ILE A 98 15.49 -0.41 7.83
CA ILE A 98 14.64 0.45 8.66
C ILE A 98 14.28 -0.26 9.96
N ARG A 99 13.93 -1.56 9.91
CA ARG A 99 13.71 -2.39 11.09
C ARG A 99 14.94 -2.46 11.98
N ALA A 100 16.11 -2.71 11.40
CA ALA A 100 17.36 -2.76 12.14
C ALA A 100 17.70 -1.41 12.80
N LYS A 101 17.32 -0.27 12.21
CA LYS A 101 17.48 1.07 12.79
C LYS A 101 16.50 1.37 13.92
N SER A 102 15.35 0.72 13.92
CA SER A 102 14.23 0.92 14.85
C SER A 102 13.82 -0.38 15.54
N PRO A 103 14.66 -0.96 16.42
CA PRO A 103 14.38 -2.26 17.06
C PRO A 103 13.07 -2.27 17.88
N HIS A 104 12.69 -1.13 18.47
CA HIS A 104 11.39 -0.97 19.12
C HIS A 104 10.16 -1.22 18.22
N TRP A 105 10.29 -1.15 16.88
CA TRP A 105 9.21 -1.49 15.97
C TRP A 105 8.92 -2.99 15.94
N GLU A 106 9.90 -3.83 16.27
CA GLU A 106 9.69 -5.28 16.38
C GLU A 106 8.73 -5.59 17.54
N GLY A 107 8.89 -4.89 18.66
CA GLY A 107 7.96 -4.93 19.78
C GLY A 107 6.62 -4.20 19.55
N ALA A 108 6.54 -3.30 18.57
CA ALA A 108 5.29 -2.58 18.24
C ALA A 108 4.45 -3.29 17.17
N MET A 109 5.07 -4.06 16.26
CA MET A 109 4.36 -4.90 15.28
C MET A 109 4.01 -6.29 15.83
N TYR A 110 4.83 -6.84 16.73
CA TYR A 110 4.56 -8.05 17.50
C TYR A 110 4.57 -7.65 18.97
N GLY A 111 3.41 -7.23 19.50
CA GLY A 111 3.27 -6.64 20.83
C GLY A 111 3.58 -7.53 22.03
N ALA A 112 4.77 -8.13 22.13
CA ALA A 112 5.05 -9.14 23.15
C ALA A 112 6.22 -8.87 24.11
N GLU A 113 7.28 -8.12 23.77
CA GLU A 113 8.53 -8.26 24.59
C GLU A 113 9.17 -7.00 25.18
N ALA A 114 8.75 -5.78 24.83
CA ALA A 114 9.46 -4.57 25.27
C ALA A 114 8.80 -3.79 26.44
N ALA A 115 8.01 -4.47 27.29
CA ALA A 115 7.56 -3.90 28.56
C ALA A 115 8.20 -4.69 29.71
N SER A 116 9.45 -4.36 30.04
CA SER A 116 10.20 -4.91 31.18
C SER A 116 9.75 -4.34 32.54
N GLY A 117 8.56 -3.77 32.62
CA GLY A 117 7.82 -3.53 33.86
C GLY A 117 6.49 -4.24 33.70
N ALA A 118 6.00 -4.91 34.74
CA ALA A 118 4.79 -5.74 34.73
C ALA A 118 3.54 -4.99 34.21
N VAL A 119 3.44 -4.81 32.90
CA VAL A 119 2.22 -4.39 32.22
C VAL A 119 1.37 -5.64 32.18
N ARG A 120 0.42 -5.75 33.11
CA ARG A 120 -0.63 -6.75 33.02
C ARG A 120 -1.37 -6.50 31.71
N THR A 121 -1.03 -7.26 30.66
CA THR A 121 -1.80 -7.33 29.42
C THR A 121 -3.12 -8.03 29.74
N ALA A 122 -4.06 -7.28 30.31
CA ALA A 122 -5.38 -7.77 30.63
C ALA A 122 -6.21 -7.86 29.35
N SER A 123 -6.04 -8.94 28.60
CA SER A 123 -7.13 -9.58 27.87
C SER A 123 -6.68 -10.88 27.19
N LEU A 124 -6.93 -12.00 27.87
CA LEU A 124 -7.08 -13.32 27.25
C LEU A 124 -8.49 -13.52 26.65
N VAL A 125 -9.26 -12.45 26.43
CA VAL A 125 -10.59 -12.57 25.81
C VAL A 125 -10.40 -12.89 24.33
N ASN A 126 -10.97 -13.99 23.87
CA ASN A 126 -10.96 -14.38 22.46
C ASN A 126 -11.83 -13.39 21.66
N ARG A 127 -11.20 -12.30 21.18
CA ARG A 127 -11.84 -11.18 20.50
C ARG A 127 -12.09 -11.42 19.01
N GLU A 128 -11.66 -12.55 18.45
CA GLU A 128 -11.90 -12.89 17.04
C GLU A 128 -13.39 -13.01 16.71
N ARG A 129 -14.21 -13.36 17.70
CA ARG A 129 -15.66 -13.47 17.56
C ARG A 129 -16.38 -12.12 17.54
N LEU A 130 -15.70 -11.02 17.87
CA LEU A 130 -16.24 -9.65 17.92
C LEU A 130 -15.91 -8.83 16.66
N SER A 131 -15.76 -9.49 15.51
CA SER A 131 -15.52 -8.78 14.25
C SER A 131 -16.65 -7.78 13.97
N PRO A 132 -16.35 -6.48 13.78
CA PRO A 132 -17.36 -5.49 13.44
C PRO A 132 -17.84 -5.60 11.98
N VAL A 133 -17.15 -6.41 11.16
CA VAL A 133 -17.51 -6.65 9.76
C VAL A 133 -18.56 -7.75 9.68
N THR A 134 -19.74 -7.41 9.16
CA THR A 134 -20.88 -8.32 9.01
C THR A 134 -20.85 -9.05 7.66
N ARG A 135 -21.71 -10.07 7.50
CA ARG A 135 -21.78 -10.87 6.25
C ARG A 135 -22.18 -10.05 5.02
N TRP A 136 -23.11 -9.10 5.16
CA TRP A 136 -23.54 -8.27 4.02
C TRP A 136 -22.43 -7.34 3.54
N MET A 137 -21.58 -6.85 4.45
CA MET A 137 -20.43 -6.02 4.08
C MET A 137 -19.46 -6.79 3.19
N TRP A 138 -19.21 -8.07 3.50
CA TRP A 138 -18.41 -8.95 2.64
C TRP A 138 -19.03 -9.15 1.25
N ALA A 139 -20.36 -9.25 1.17
CA ALA A 139 -21.04 -9.30 -0.13
C ALA A 139 -20.82 -8.01 -0.93
N VAL A 140 -20.90 -6.83 -0.29
CA VAL A 140 -20.59 -5.54 -0.94
C VAL A 140 -19.14 -5.50 -1.43
N ALA A 141 -18.18 -5.93 -0.62
CA ALA A 141 -16.77 -5.98 -1.01
C ALA A 141 -16.51 -6.94 -2.18
N LEU A 142 -17.16 -8.10 -2.17
CA LEU A 142 -17.10 -9.07 -3.27
C LEU A 142 -17.66 -8.46 -4.55
N LEU A 143 -18.86 -7.86 -4.50
CA LEU A 143 -19.49 -7.22 -5.65
C LEU A 143 -18.60 -6.08 -6.19
N ALA A 144 -18.08 -5.22 -5.32
CA ALA A 144 -17.15 -4.16 -5.68
C ALA A 144 -15.90 -4.67 -6.40
N SER A 145 -15.33 -5.78 -5.91
CA SER A 145 -14.12 -6.37 -6.47
C SER A 145 -14.36 -7.11 -7.78
N VAL A 146 -15.50 -7.78 -7.92
CA VAL A 146 -15.85 -8.56 -9.12
C VAL A 146 -16.40 -7.66 -10.23
N ALA A 147 -17.08 -6.55 -9.91
CA ALA A 147 -17.69 -5.67 -10.91
C ALA A 147 -16.67 -5.14 -11.93
N GLY A 148 -15.51 -4.66 -11.47
CA GLY A 148 -14.45 -4.19 -12.37
C GLY A 148 -13.89 -5.31 -13.26
N VAL A 149 -13.61 -6.48 -12.67
CA VAL A 149 -13.15 -7.67 -13.40
C VAL A 149 -14.17 -8.09 -14.45
N ALA A 150 -15.45 -8.17 -14.10
CA ALA A 150 -16.53 -8.55 -14.98
C ALA A 150 -16.70 -7.55 -16.13
N ALA A 151 -16.62 -6.24 -15.86
CA ALA A 151 -16.69 -5.21 -16.89
C ALA A 151 -15.52 -5.29 -17.88
N ILE A 152 -14.29 -5.53 -17.39
CA ILE A 152 -13.11 -5.71 -18.25
C ILE A 152 -13.21 -7.02 -19.05
N ALA A 153 -13.60 -8.12 -18.41
CA ALA A 153 -13.77 -9.42 -19.06
C ALA A 153 -14.84 -9.37 -20.16
N ALA A 154 -15.97 -8.69 -19.90
CA ALA A 154 -17.04 -8.50 -20.87
C ALA A 154 -16.57 -7.79 -22.15
N ARG A 155 -15.59 -6.87 -22.05
CA ARG A 155 -14.99 -6.24 -23.23
C ARG A 155 -14.29 -7.26 -24.14
N GLY A 156 -13.73 -8.32 -23.58
CA GLY A 156 -13.06 -9.40 -24.33
C GLY A 156 -14.02 -10.31 -25.10
N LEU A 157 -15.32 -10.26 -24.80
CA LEU A 157 -16.36 -10.98 -25.56
C LEU A 157 -16.74 -10.26 -26.86
N MET A 158 -16.42 -8.97 -26.97
CA MET A 158 -16.59 -8.20 -28.20
C MET A 158 -15.32 -8.32 -29.04
N PRO A 159 -15.43 -8.38 -30.38
CA PRO A 159 -14.25 -8.31 -31.23
C PRO A 159 -13.46 -7.07 -30.86
N PHE A 160 -12.19 -7.25 -30.51
CA PHE A 160 -11.24 -6.15 -30.61
C PHE A 160 -11.22 -5.75 -32.09
N PRO A 161 -11.25 -4.46 -32.44
CA PRO A 161 -11.28 -4.04 -33.84
C PRO A 161 -10.15 -4.75 -34.59
N LEU A 162 -10.57 -5.76 -35.35
CA LEU A 162 -9.85 -6.45 -36.39
C LEU A 162 -10.64 -6.03 -37.62
N GLU A 163 -9.94 -5.64 -38.68
CA GLU A 163 -10.47 -5.23 -39.98
C GLU A 163 -10.57 -3.70 -40.19
N SER A 164 -9.44 -3.14 -40.63
CA SER A 164 -9.35 -2.76 -42.04
C SER A 164 -8.01 -3.21 -42.61
N VAL A 165 -7.97 -3.52 -43.91
CA VAL A 165 -6.82 -4.12 -44.59
C VAL A 165 -5.67 -3.11 -44.67
N GLY A 166 -4.78 -3.13 -43.67
CA GLY A 166 -3.59 -2.29 -43.63
C GLY A 166 -2.58 -2.79 -42.58
N SER A 167 -1.29 -2.82 -42.95
CA SER A 167 -0.20 -3.36 -42.12
C SER A 167 0.06 -2.61 -40.79
N GLY A 168 -0.61 -1.48 -40.55
CA GLY A 168 -0.58 -0.75 -39.27
C GLY A 168 -1.60 -1.25 -38.23
N ASP A 169 -2.63 -1.98 -38.65
CA ASP A 169 -3.80 -2.27 -37.79
C ASP A 169 -3.59 -3.51 -36.89
N GLU A 170 -2.75 -4.48 -37.31
CA GLU A 170 -2.43 -5.67 -36.49
C GLU A 170 -1.63 -5.32 -35.23
N ALA A 171 -0.69 -4.38 -35.33
CA ALA A 171 0.10 -3.91 -34.20
C ALA A 171 -0.78 -3.19 -33.16
N ALA A 172 -1.74 -2.40 -33.62
CA ALA A 172 -2.71 -1.71 -32.77
C ALA A 172 -3.66 -2.69 -32.05
N ALA A 173 -4.19 -3.69 -32.78
CA ALA A 173 -5.03 -4.74 -32.21
C ALA A 173 -4.28 -5.58 -31.16
N THR A 174 -3.02 -5.92 -31.45
CA THR A 174 -2.15 -6.65 -30.52
C THR A 174 -1.86 -5.81 -29.26
N ALA A 175 -1.58 -4.51 -29.42
CA ALA A 175 -1.37 -3.60 -28.29
C ALA A 175 -2.62 -3.49 -27.40
N GLN A 176 -3.81 -3.34 -27.99
CA GLN A 176 -5.07 -3.30 -27.24
C GLN A 176 -5.35 -4.61 -26.51
N ARG A 177 -5.08 -5.76 -27.14
CA ARG A 177 -5.22 -7.07 -26.51
C ARG A 177 -4.26 -7.27 -25.35
N THR A 178 -3.00 -6.86 -25.50
CA THR A 178 -2.02 -6.89 -24.41
C THR A 178 -2.43 -5.97 -23.26
N GLN A 179 -2.88 -4.75 -23.57
CA GLN A 179 -3.40 -3.81 -22.57
C GLN A 179 -4.62 -4.39 -21.83
N TRP A 180 -5.54 -5.03 -22.53
CA TRP A 180 -6.68 -5.72 -21.94
C TRP A 180 -6.25 -6.83 -20.98
N TRP A 181 -5.31 -7.70 -21.38
CA TRP A 181 -4.77 -8.74 -20.50
C TRP A 181 -4.10 -8.17 -19.24
N ILE A 182 -3.34 -7.08 -19.39
CA ILE A 182 -2.70 -6.39 -18.26
C ILE A 182 -3.77 -5.86 -17.29
N PHE A 183 -4.77 -5.12 -17.77
CA PHE A 183 -5.81 -4.58 -16.90
C PHE A 183 -6.70 -5.65 -16.29
N LEU A 184 -6.99 -6.73 -17.02
CA LEU A 184 -7.68 -7.89 -16.46
C LEU A 184 -6.85 -8.50 -15.32
N GLY A 185 -5.57 -8.78 -15.56
CA GLY A 185 -4.65 -9.32 -14.55
C GLY A 185 -4.53 -8.42 -13.31
N LEU A 186 -4.38 -7.11 -13.50
CA LEU A 186 -4.34 -6.15 -12.40
C LEU A 186 -5.67 -6.07 -11.63
N SER A 187 -6.81 -6.10 -12.34
CA SER A 187 -8.13 -6.06 -11.70
C SER A 187 -8.42 -7.29 -10.83
N LEU A 188 -7.86 -8.46 -11.18
CA LEU A 188 -7.96 -9.69 -10.39
C LEU A 188 -7.27 -9.57 -9.01
N MET A 189 -6.39 -8.58 -8.81
CA MET A 189 -5.81 -8.32 -7.48
C MET A 189 -6.87 -7.91 -6.45
N GLY A 190 -7.98 -7.29 -6.87
CA GLY A 190 -9.10 -6.95 -5.99
C GLY A 190 -9.70 -8.18 -5.30
N PRO A 191 -10.30 -9.14 -6.04
CA PRO A 191 -10.87 -10.34 -5.45
C PRO A 191 -9.81 -11.23 -4.76
N LEU A 192 -8.57 -11.29 -5.27
CA LEU A 192 -7.49 -11.99 -4.56
C LEU A 192 -7.13 -11.33 -3.23
N GLY A 193 -7.18 -10.00 -3.16
CA GLY A 193 -7.01 -9.23 -1.94
C GLY A 193 -8.05 -9.58 -0.87
N LEU A 194 -9.29 -9.90 -1.27
CA LEU A 194 -10.33 -10.37 -0.34
C LEU A 194 -10.02 -11.72 0.31
N LEU A 195 -9.14 -12.55 -0.28
CA LEU A 195 -8.69 -13.80 0.36
C LEU A 195 -7.73 -13.53 1.52
N TRP A 196 -6.98 -12.44 1.44
CA TRP A 196 -6.00 -12.04 2.45
C TRP A 196 -6.56 -11.07 3.49
N LEU A 197 -7.53 -10.25 3.11
CA LEU A 197 -8.14 -9.24 3.97
C LEU A 197 -8.65 -9.80 5.32
N PRO A 198 -9.32 -10.98 5.42
CA PRO A 198 -9.71 -11.56 6.70
C PRO A 198 -8.54 -11.79 7.64
N ARG A 199 -7.38 -12.23 7.13
CA ARG A 199 -6.18 -12.45 7.95
C ARG A 199 -5.62 -11.15 8.48
N VAL A 200 -5.58 -10.11 7.64
CA VAL A 200 -5.13 -8.77 8.03
C VAL A 200 -6.03 -8.16 9.10
N LEU A 201 -7.36 -8.26 8.93
CA LEU A 201 -8.32 -7.75 9.92
C LEU A 201 -8.25 -8.52 11.24
N ARG A 202 -8.09 -9.85 11.19
CA ARG A 202 -7.87 -10.66 12.41
C ARG A 202 -6.58 -10.29 13.12
N ALA A 203 -5.50 -10.00 12.39
CA ALA A 203 -4.26 -9.55 13.00
C ALA A 203 -4.47 -8.23 13.77
N MET A 204 -5.23 -7.27 13.21
CA MET A 204 -5.59 -6.03 13.92
C MET A 204 -6.46 -6.27 15.16
N LEU A 205 -7.36 -7.26 15.12
CA LEU A 205 -8.15 -7.65 16.29
C LEU A 205 -7.33 -8.39 17.37
N ARG A 206 -6.13 -8.85 17.06
CA ARG A 206 -5.23 -9.50 18.01
C ARG A 206 -4.21 -8.52 18.62
N GLU A 207 -4.21 -7.25 18.20
CA GLU A 207 -3.29 -6.27 18.79
C GLU A 207 -3.54 -6.14 20.31
N PRO A 208 -2.48 -6.24 21.14
CA PRO A 208 -2.60 -6.11 22.58
C PRO A 208 -2.88 -4.66 22.97
N GLU A 209 -3.73 -4.48 23.98
CA GLU A 209 -4.09 -3.18 24.53
C GLU A 209 -3.37 -3.00 25.87
N PRO A 210 -2.53 -1.96 26.01
CA PRO A 210 -1.90 -1.70 27.28
C PRO A 210 -2.93 -1.12 28.24
N MET A 211 -3.33 -1.93 29.22
CA MET A 211 -4.25 -1.52 30.28
C MET A 211 -3.47 -0.83 31.40
N ASP A 212 -4.16 0.03 32.15
CA ASP A 212 -3.68 0.54 33.42
C ASP A 212 -3.64 -0.57 34.49
N ALA A 213 -2.89 -0.36 35.58
CA ALA A 213 -2.73 -1.36 36.63
C ALA A 213 -4.06 -1.78 37.29
N ALA A 214 -5.07 -0.88 37.27
CA ALA A 214 -6.40 -1.10 37.83
C ALA A 214 -7.39 -1.78 36.85
N GLY A 215 -7.05 -1.90 35.56
CA GLY A 215 -7.94 -2.50 34.56
C GLY A 215 -9.21 -1.66 34.32
N SER A 216 -9.06 -0.34 34.19
CA SER A 216 -10.14 0.62 33.98
C SER A 216 -11.01 0.26 32.77
N ARG A 217 -12.34 0.24 33.01
CA ARG A 217 -13.35 -0.02 31.96
C ARG A 217 -13.36 1.07 30.90
N ASP A 218 -13.19 2.33 31.30
CA ASP A 218 -13.19 3.47 30.38
C ASP A 218 -12.06 3.35 29.35
N LEU A 219 -10.88 2.91 29.78
CA LEU A 219 -9.74 2.70 28.89
C LEU A 219 -10.00 1.54 27.91
N ALA A 220 -10.63 0.46 28.38
CA ALA A 220 -11.02 -0.66 27.52
C ALA A 220 -12.05 -0.24 26.46
N GLU A 221 -13.02 0.59 26.82
CA GLU A 221 -14.03 1.12 25.89
C GLU A 221 -13.41 2.02 24.81
N LEU A 222 -12.48 2.90 25.20
CA LEU A 222 -11.76 3.76 24.25
C LEU A 222 -10.96 2.94 23.23
N TYR A 223 -10.23 1.92 23.69
CA TYR A 223 -9.50 1.03 22.81
C TYR A 223 -10.43 0.20 21.91
N ALA A 224 -11.54 -0.31 22.43
CA ALA A 224 -12.52 -1.05 21.66
C ALA A 224 -13.14 -0.20 20.54
N ALA A 225 -13.50 1.06 20.85
CA ALA A 225 -14.03 2.01 19.88
C ALA A 225 -13.01 2.33 18.77
N GLN A 226 -11.75 2.62 19.15
CA GLN A 226 -10.67 2.87 18.22
C GLN A 226 -10.43 1.68 17.29
N ARG A 227 -10.31 0.48 17.86
CA ARG A 227 -10.11 -0.77 17.11
C ARG A 227 -11.23 -1.00 16.10
N ARG A 228 -12.49 -0.81 16.51
CA ARG A 228 -13.65 -0.93 15.63
C ARG A 228 -13.54 0.03 14.44
N ARG A 229 -13.22 1.30 14.68
CA ARG A 229 -13.01 2.31 13.62
C ARG A 229 -11.88 1.89 12.68
N ARG A 230 -10.76 1.44 13.22
CA ARG A 230 -9.61 0.97 12.44
C ARG A 230 -9.97 -0.17 11.51
N VAL A 231 -10.60 -1.21 12.06
CA VAL A 231 -10.98 -2.42 11.31
C VAL A 231 -12.00 -2.08 10.24
N LEU A 232 -13.03 -1.29 10.55
CA LEU A 232 -14.03 -0.86 9.57
C LEU A 232 -13.43 0.02 8.48
N GLY A 233 -12.59 1.00 8.84
CA GLY A 233 -11.96 1.87 7.84
C GLY A 233 -11.00 1.11 6.94
N MET A 234 -10.21 0.18 7.48
CA MET A 234 -9.35 -0.69 6.67
C MET A 234 -10.17 -1.61 5.75
N PHE A 235 -11.29 -2.15 6.25
CA PHE A 235 -12.20 -2.95 5.44
C PHE A 235 -12.81 -2.15 4.29
N TRP A 236 -13.40 -0.98 4.55
CA TRP A 236 -14.03 -0.17 3.51
C TRP A 236 -13.02 0.37 2.50
N LEU A 237 -11.86 0.83 2.96
CA LEU A 237 -10.82 1.36 2.08
C LEU A 237 -10.26 0.29 1.14
N ASN A 238 -9.89 -0.88 1.68
CA ASN A 238 -9.23 -1.93 0.89
C ASN A 238 -10.20 -2.91 0.22
N GLY A 239 -11.33 -3.20 0.85
CA GLY A 239 -12.32 -4.16 0.36
C GLY A 239 -13.35 -3.57 -0.59
N VAL A 240 -13.57 -2.25 -0.56
CA VAL A 240 -14.64 -1.60 -1.35
C VAL A 240 -14.12 -0.43 -2.17
N ALA A 241 -13.63 0.63 -1.52
CA ALA A 241 -13.25 1.87 -2.20
C ALA A 241 -12.10 1.66 -3.20
N GLY A 242 -11.02 1.00 -2.77
CA GLY A 242 -9.87 0.68 -3.64
C GLY A 242 -10.27 -0.12 -4.88
N PRO A 243 -10.93 -1.29 -4.72
CA PRO A 243 -11.39 -2.09 -5.86
C PRO A 243 -12.36 -1.35 -6.79
N LEU A 244 -13.31 -0.57 -6.26
CA LEU A 244 -14.23 0.21 -7.11
C LEU A 244 -13.51 1.28 -7.92
N VAL A 245 -12.63 2.05 -7.29
CA VAL A 245 -11.90 3.13 -7.96
C VAL A 245 -10.98 2.55 -9.03
N LEU A 246 -10.11 1.60 -8.66
CA LEU A 246 -9.15 1.00 -9.59
C LEU A 246 -9.85 0.18 -10.68
N GLY A 247 -10.80 -0.68 -10.30
CA GLY A 247 -11.57 -1.49 -11.24
C GLY A 247 -12.38 -0.64 -12.21
N GLY A 248 -12.99 0.45 -11.72
CA GLY A 248 -13.71 1.41 -12.55
C GLY A 248 -12.80 2.12 -13.56
N ILE A 249 -11.64 2.63 -13.12
CA ILE A 249 -10.66 3.27 -14.01
C ILE A 249 -10.18 2.28 -15.08
N PHE A 250 -9.79 1.07 -14.68
CA PHE A 250 -9.30 0.03 -15.61
C PHE A 250 -10.38 -0.40 -16.60
N ALA A 251 -11.64 -0.52 -16.16
CA ALA A 251 -12.76 -0.77 -17.05
C ALA A 251 -12.93 0.38 -18.05
N LEU A 252 -12.93 1.64 -17.61
CA LEU A 252 -13.09 2.79 -18.50
C LEU A 252 -11.98 2.87 -19.54
N VAL A 253 -10.72 2.68 -19.14
CA VAL A 253 -9.57 2.63 -20.07
C VAL A 253 -9.71 1.50 -21.08
N THR A 254 -10.26 0.36 -20.67
CA THR A 254 -10.46 -0.82 -21.52
C THR A 254 -11.60 -0.63 -22.52
N TRP A 255 -12.68 0.05 -22.12
CA TRP A 255 -13.84 0.30 -22.98
C TRP A 255 -13.66 1.50 -23.91
N PHE A 256 -12.87 2.50 -23.51
CA PHE A 256 -12.67 3.74 -24.26
C PHE A 256 -11.18 4.05 -24.46
N PRO A 257 -10.44 3.24 -25.24
CA PRO A 257 -8.98 3.34 -25.38
C PRO A 257 -8.53 4.68 -26.00
N ASN A 258 -9.33 5.26 -26.89
CA ASN A 258 -9.02 6.53 -27.57
C ASN A 258 -9.06 7.74 -26.62
N SER A 259 -9.64 7.59 -25.43
CA SER A 259 -9.73 8.63 -24.41
C SER A 259 -8.75 8.39 -23.26
N GLY A 260 -7.70 7.59 -23.49
CA GLY A 260 -6.73 7.17 -22.48
C GLY A 260 -6.12 8.31 -21.67
N ALA A 261 -5.87 9.48 -22.28
CA ALA A 261 -5.36 10.65 -21.55
C ALA A 261 -6.35 11.18 -20.51
N ILE A 262 -7.65 11.25 -20.84
CA ILE A 262 -8.71 11.71 -19.93
C ILE A 262 -8.86 10.71 -18.77
N TRP A 263 -8.84 9.41 -19.06
CA TRP A 263 -8.90 8.38 -18.02
C TRP A 263 -7.62 8.34 -17.17
N GLY A 264 -6.48 8.68 -17.74
CA GLY A 264 -5.23 8.88 -17.00
C GLY A 264 -5.34 10.02 -16.00
N ILE A 265 -5.95 11.15 -16.39
CA ILE A 265 -6.22 12.27 -15.48
C ILE A 265 -7.23 11.87 -14.40
N ILE A 266 -8.36 11.28 -14.77
CA ILE A 266 -9.38 10.82 -13.82
C ILE A 266 -8.80 9.78 -12.87
N GLY A 267 -7.97 8.87 -13.38
CA GLY A 267 -7.27 7.88 -12.57
C GLY A 267 -6.24 8.50 -11.63
N GLY A 268 -5.51 9.51 -12.09
CA GLY A 268 -4.61 10.30 -11.24
C GLY A 268 -5.35 11.01 -10.12
N VAL A 269 -6.42 11.74 -10.43
CA VAL A 269 -7.26 12.45 -9.44
C VAL A 269 -7.90 11.47 -8.47
N GLY A 270 -8.49 10.39 -8.96
CA GLY A 270 -9.10 9.34 -8.14
C GLY A 270 -8.09 8.66 -7.22
N GLY A 271 -6.91 8.33 -7.74
CA GLY A 271 -5.80 7.78 -6.96
C GLY A 271 -5.29 8.75 -5.88
N THR A 272 -5.14 10.03 -6.20
CA THR A 272 -4.76 11.06 -5.24
C THR A 272 -5.83 11.24 -4.14
N ALA A 273 -7.11 11.29 -4.50
CA ALA A 273 -8.19 11.40 -3.52
C ALA A 273 -8.23 10.17 -2.58
N LEU A 274 -8.04 8.96 -3.12
CA LEU A 274 -7.93 7.74 -2.34
C LEU A 274 -6.70 7.77 -1.41
N GLY A 275 -5.56 8.25 -1.92
CA GLY A 275 -4.34 8.43 -1.14
C GLY A 275 -4.48 9.44 0.01
N ILE A 276 -5.08 10.60 -0.26
CA ILE A 276 -5.39 11.62 0.75
C ILE A 276 -6.33 11.05 1.80
N THR A 277 -7.39 10.35 1.39
CA THR A 277 -8.34 9.71 2.31
C THR A 277 -7.65 8.68 3.20
N GLY A 278 -6.77 7.86 2.63
CA GLY A 278 -5.95 6.90 3.39
C GLY A 278 -5.01 7.58 4.38
N ALA A 279 -4.37 8.69 3.98
CA ALA A 279 -3.49 9.47 4.86
C ALA A 279 -4.26 10.13 6.00
N VAL A 280 -5.38 10.80 5.72
CA VAL A 280 -6.26 11.42 6.73
C VAL A 280 -6.74 10.37 7.72
N PHE A 281 -7.18 9.22 7.24
CA PHE A 281 -7.54 8.09 8.10
C PHE A 281 -6.38 7.65 9.00
N GLY A 282 -5.17 7.50 8.45
CA GLY A 282 -3.97 7.16 9.21
C GLY A 282 -3.62 8.21 10.30
N PHE A 283 -3.75 9.49 9.99
CA PHE A 283 -3.55 10.58 10.94
C PHE A 283 -4.59 10.57 12.06
N MET A 284 -5.87 10.39 11.73
CA MET A 284 -6.95 10.28 12.72
C MET A 284 -6.69 9.12 13.69
N MET A 285 -6.28 7.95 13.16
CA MET A 285 -5.96 6.79 14.00
C MET A 285 -4.77 7.06 14.93
N THR A 286 -3.77 7.80 14.46
CA THR A 286 -2.60 8.20 15.27
C THR A 286 -3.01 9.19 16.37
N ALA A 287 -3.83 10.18 16.04
CA ALA A 287 -4.34 11.14 17.00
C ALA A 287 -5.21 10.48 18.08
N GLU A 288 -6.07 9.52 17.70
CA GLU A 288 -6.84 8.73 18.68
C GLU A 288 -5.92 7.92 19.61
N ARG A 289 -4.84 7.33 19.07
CA ARG A 289 -3.84 6.60 19.88
C ARG A 289 -3.18 7.52 20.92
N ALA A 290 -2.83 8.74 20.52
CA ALA A 290 -2.25 9.74 21.42
C ALA A 290 -3.23 10.11 22.56
N LYS A 291 -4.51 10.35 22.23
CA LYS A 291 -5.56 10.65 23.23
C LYS A 291 -5.73 9.53 24.25
N ILE A 292 -5.69 8.28 23.79
CA ILE A 292 -5.80 7.13 24.70
C ILE A 292 -4.57 7.00 25.59
N ALA A 293 -3.37 7.25 25.05
CA ALA A 293 -2.14 7.28 25.85
C ALA A 293 -2.17 8.38 26.92
N GLU A 294 -2.70 9.57 26.60
CA GLU A 294 -2.92 10.63 27.59
C GLU A 294 -3.93 10.25 28.66
N ALA A 295 -5.06 9.63 28.28
CA ALA A 295 -6.07 9.16 29.22
C ALA A 295 -5.49 8.11 30.18
N ARG A 296 -4.71 7.15 29.66
CA ARG A 296 -3.99 6.18 30.47
C ARG A 296 -3.03 6.84 31.45
N ALA A 297 -2.23 7.80 31.00
CA ALA A 297 -1.29 8.51 31.87
C ALA A 297 -2.00 9.28 33.00
N ARG A 298 -3.20 9.82 32.75
CA ARG A 298 -4.01 10.48 33.80
C ARG A 298 -4.52 9.47 34.83
N LEU A 299 -5.02 8.32 34.37
CA LEU A 299 -5.52 7.25 35.26
C LEU A 299 -4.41 6.66 36.14
N GLU A 300 -3.22 6.44 35.57
CA GLU A 300 -2.05 5.97 36.32
C GLU A 300 -1.67 6.97 37.43
N ARG A 301 -1.63 8.28 37.14
CA ARG A 301 -1.35 9.33 38.15
C ARG A 301 -2.40 9.37 39.27
N SER A 302 -3.69 9.27 38.94
CA SER A 302 -4.74 9.23 39.97
C SER A 302 -4.65 7.99 40.85
N SER A 303 -4.31 6.83 40.27
CA SER A 303 -4.16 5.59 41.03
C SER A 303 -2.98 5.63 42.00
N SER A 304 -1.84 6.22 41.59
CA SER A 304 -0.68 6.40 42.46
C SER A 304 -0.94 7.41 43.58
N ALA A 305 -1.75 8.44 43.33
CA ALA A 305 -2.10 9.45 44.32
C ALA A 305 -3.08 8.92 45.39
N SER A 306 -3.91 7.93 45.07
CA SER A 306 -4.81 7.27 46.05
C SER A 306 -4.14 6.18 46.90
N ALA A 307 -2.92 5.77 46.54
CA ALA A 307 -2.21 4.67 47.19
C ALA A 307 -1.11 5.13 48.18
N GLY A 308 -0.83 6.44 48.23
CA GLY A 308 0.09 7.07 49.21
C GLY A 308 -0.68 7.87 50.24
#